data_AF-A0A6S5TLU3-F1
#
_entry.id   AF-A0A6S5TLU3-F1
#
_cell.length_a   1.000
_cell.length_b   1.000
_cell.length_c   1.000
_cell.angle_alpha   90.00
_cell.angle_beta   90.00
_cell.angle_gamma   90.00
#
_symmetry.space_group_name_H-M   'P 1'
#
loop_
_entity.id
_entity.type
_entity.pdbx_description
1 polymer ?
#
loop_
_entity_poly.entity_id
_entity_poly.type
_entity_poly.pdbx_seq_one_letter_code
_entity_poly.pdbx_strand_id
1 'polypeptide(L)'
;MNLSNLWPRAGAGKPATPVVSVTVTKRAGAEHPTTQSPTNGQRGPVELPATLAECEVLEEVLCRDAIRLECQIGVAEGLAKSEKRYADPVWYHRAKAALKHINRDRQRLIQHMKALRVEARRNCPVWQARDKAILRELNSRVPKELFDECVRAVDEELGVIR
;
A
#
# COMPACT_ATOMS: atom_id res chain seq x y z
N MET A 1 -29.33 29.75 -15.81
CA MET A 1 -29.43 28.41 -16.44
C MET A 1 -30.10 27.47 -15.45
N ASN A 2 -31.14 26.74 -15.87
CA ASN A 2 -32.01 25.96 -14.99
C ASN A 2 -31.63 24.47 -15.05
N LEU A 3 -31.09 23.93 -13.97
CA LEU A 3 -30.43 22.61 -13.90
C LEU A 3 -31.39 21.43 -13.70
N SER A 4 -32.69 21.69 -13.59
CA SER A 4 -33.74 20.70 -13.33
C SER A 4 -34.12 19.84 -14.54
N ASN A 5 -33.62 20.15 -15.74
CA ASN A 5 -33.88 19.40 -16.97
C ASN A 5 -32.92 18.22 -17.20
N LEU A 6 -31.95 18.00 -16.32
CA LEU A 6 -30.90 16.99 -16.49
C LEU A 6 -31.26 15.60 -15.94
N TRP A 7 -32.46 15.40 -15.39
CA TRP A 7 -32.91 14.11 -14.87
C TRP A 7 -34.28 13.72 -15.46
N PRO A 8 -34.45 12.46 -15.92
CA PRO A 8 -35.75 12.00 -16.39
C PRO A 8 -36.74 11.95 -15.24
N ARG A 9 -37.86 12.65 -15.41
CA ARG A 9 -39.02 12.63 -14.50
C ARG A 9 -39.63 11.23 -14.51
N ALA A 10 -39.57 10.54 -13.37
CA ALA A 10 -40.32 9.30 -13.18
C ALA A 10 -41.83 9.60 -13.26
N GLY A 11 -42.52 8.95 -14.19
CA GLY A 11 -43.99 8.94 -14.23
C GLY A 11 -44.63 9.69 -15.40
N ALA A 12 -44.38 9.23 -16.64
CA ALA A 12 -45.32 9.39 -17.74
C ALA A 12 -45.04 8.34 -18.82
N GLY A 13 -45.89 7.31 -18.89
CA GLY A 13 -45.98 6.40 -20.04
C GLY A 13 -45.10 5.16 -20.00
N LYS A 14 -45.75 4.00 -19.82
CA LYS A 14 -45.37 2.61 -20.17
C LYS A 14 -43.86 2.28 -20.28
N PRO A 15 -43.29 1.40 -19.44
CA PRO A 15 -41.91 0.97 -19.62
C PRO A 15 -41.78 0.12 -20.90
N ALA A 16 -41.17 0.69 -21.93
CA ALA A 16 -40.52 -0.12 -22.94
C ALA A 16 -39.36 -0.83 -22.24
N THR A 17 -39.45 -2.14 -22.03
CA THR A 17 -38.36 -2.96 -21.52
C THR A 17 -37.20 -2.89 -22.52
N PRO A 18 -36.05 -2.26 -22.20
CA PRO A 18 -34.88 -2.44 -23.03
C PRO A 18 -34.35 -3.85 -22.77
N VAL A 19 -34.54 -4.74 -23.74
CA VAL A 19 -33.84 -6.02 -23.75
C VAL A 19 -32.37 -5.72 -24.05
N VAL A 20 -31.57 -5.57 -23.01
CA VAL A 20 -30.11 -5.51 -23.12
C VAL A 20 -29.60 -6.94 -23.14
N SER A 21 -29.53 -7.55 -24.31
CA SER A 21 -28.85 -8.83 -24.50
C SER A 21 -27.34 -8.59 -24.48
N VAL A 22 -26.71 -8.82 -23.33
CA VAL A 22 -25.24 -8.86 -23.24
C VAL A 22 -24.77 -10.24 -23.68
N THR A 23 -24.29 -10.33 -24.92
CA THR A 23 -23.63 -11.53 -25.42
C THR A 23 -22.19 -11.55 -24.90
N VAL A 24 -21.91 -12.36 -23.87
CA VAL A 24 -20.54 -12.58 -23.40
C VAL A 24 -19.90 -13.64 -24.28
N THR A 25 -19.05 -13.23 -25.22
CA THR A 25 -18.17 -14.14 -25.94
C THR A 25 -17.07 -14.61 -24.99
N LYS A 26 -17.17 -15.86 -24.52
CA LYS A 26 -16.13 -16.53 -23.73
C LYS A 26 -14.85 -16.59 -24.55
N ARG A 27 -13.82 -15.83 -24.17
CA ARG A 27 -12.47 -15.96 -24.72
C ARG A 27 -11.97 -17.37 -24.36
N ALA A 28 -11.86 -18.25 -25.35
CA ALA A 28 -11.13 -19.50 -25.20
C ALA A 28 -9.65 -19.16 -24.99
N GLY A 29 -9.06 -19.68 -23.91
CA GLY A 29 -7.69 -19.35 -23.51
C GLY A 29 -7.61 -18.36 -22.34
N ALA A 30 -8.37 -18.59 -21.27
CA ALA A 30 -8.02 -18.06 -19.96
C ALA A 30 -7.34 -19.19 -19.20
N GLU A 31 -6.00 -19.17 -19.28
CA GLU A 31 -5.13 -19.89 -18.37
C GLU A 31 -5.61 -19.61 -16.95
N HIS A 32 -5.67 -20.65 -16.13
CA HIS A 32 -6.30 -20.61 -14.81
C HIS A 32 -5.87 -19.33 -14.07
N PRO A 33 -6.79 -18.53 -13.53
CA PRO A 33 -6.40 -17.65 -12.46
C PRO A 33 -5.90 -18.60 -11.38
N THR A 34 -4.60 -18.55 -11.09
CA THR A 34 -4.01 -19.19 -9.92
C THR A 34 -4.64 -18.48 -8.73
N THR A 35 -5.86 -18.89 -8.39
CA THR A 35 -6.49 -18.62 -7.13
C THR A 35 -5.56 -19.29 -6.13
N GLN A 36 -4.63 -18.50 -5.59
CA GLN A 36 -4.01 -18.82 -4.33
C GLN A 36 -5.19 -19.09 -3.40
N SER A 37 -5.39 -20.37 -3.11
CA SER A 37 -6.33 -20.82 -2.11
C SER A 37 -6.04 -19.97 -0.86
N PRO A 38 -7.03 -19.33 -0.23
CA PRO A 38 -6.77 -18.63 1.02
C PRO A 38 -6.28 -19.70 1.99
N THR A 39 -4.96 -19.74 2.19
CA THR A 39 -4.33 -20.65 3.13
C THR A 39 -4.83 -20.21 4.49
N ASN A 40 -5.86 -20.89 4.98
CA ASN A 40 -6.48 -20.64 6.27
C ASN A 40 -5.52 -20.93 7.45
N GLY A 41 -4.27 -21.34 7.20
CA GLY A 41 -3.24 -21.46 8.24
C GLY A 41 -2.88 -20.11 8.86
N GLN A 42 -2.47 -20.12 10.12
CA GLN A 42 -1.89 -18.94 10.78
C GLN A 42 -0.69 -18.47 9.96
N ARG A 43 -0.88 -17.41 9.17
CA ARG A 43 0.17 -16.79 8.37
C ARG A 43 1.10 -16.07 9.33
N GLY A 44 2.37 -16.46 9.34
CA GLY A 44 3.42 -15.69 9.99
C GLY A 44 3.55 -14.30 9.36
N PRO A 45 4.31 -13.38 9.99
CA PRO A 45 4.56 -12.07 9.42
C PRO A 45 5.14 -12.21 8.01
N VAL A 46 4.62 -11.44 7.06
CA VAL A 46 5.12 -11.47 5.68
C VAL A 46 6.59 -11.04 5.64
N GLU A 47 7.38 -11.75 4.83
CA GLU A 47 8.77 -11.42 4.56
C GLU A 47 8.86 -10.14 3.72
N LEU A 48 9.75 -9.23 4.12
CA LEU A 48 9.90 -7.92 3.49
C LEU A 48 10.91 -8.01 2.33
N PRO A 49 10.52 -7.65 1.09
CA PRO A 49 11.40 -7.75 -0.07
C PRO A 49 12.61 -6.80 0.00
N ALA A 50 13.70 -7.14 -0.67
CA ALA A 50 14.92 -6.33 -0.65
C ALA A 50 14.85 -5.11 -1.58
N THR A 51 14.03 -5.17 -2.63
CA THR A 51 13.96 -4.11 -3.64
C THR A 51 12.66 -3.30 -3.56
N LEU A 52 12.72 -2.03 -3.98
CA LEU A 52 11.52 -1.17 -4.02
C LEU A 52 10.46 -1.72 -4.99
N ALA A 53 10.87 -2.25 -6.14
CA ALA A 53 9.94 -2.80 -7.13
C ALA A 53 9.18 -4.02 -6.58
N GLU A 54 9.87 -4.93 -5.89
CA GLU A 54 9.21 -6.08 -5.25
C GLU A 54 8.31 -5.63 -4.09
N CYS A 55 8.70 -4.58 -3.35
CA CYS A 55 7.86 -4.00 -2.31
C CYS A 55 6.55 -3.42 -2.87
N GLU A 56 6.59 -2.75 -4.04
CA GLU A 56 5.38 -2.22 -4.70
C GLU A 56 4.43 -3.35 -5.10
N VAL A 57 4.95 -4.43 -5.67
CA VAL A 57 4.14 -5.62 -5.99
C VAL A 57 3.51 -6.22 -4.73
N LEU A 58 4.28 -6.34 -3.64
CA LEU A 58 3.76 -6.84 -2.39
C LEU A 58 2.69 -5.91 -1.79
N GLU A 59 2.87 -4.60 -1.90
CA GLU A 59 1.89 -3.60 -1.45
C GLU A 59 0.56 -3.79 -2.18
N GLU A 60 0.59 -3.94 -3.51
CA GLU A 60 -0.61 -4.18 -4.31
C GLU A 60 -1.35 -5.45 -3.88
N VAL A 61 -0.62 -6.55 -3.63
CA VAL A 61 -1.20 -7.81 -3.15
C VAL A 61 -1.87 -7.62 -1.80
N LEU A 62 -1.17 -7.02 -0.83
CA LEU A 62 -1.72 -6.81 0.52
C LEU A 62 -2.91 -5.86 0.52
N CYS A 63 -2.90 -4.81 -0.31
CA CYS A 63 -4.02 -3.90 -0.48
C CYS A 63 -5.24 -4.62 -1.08
N ARG A 64 -5.03 -5.43 -2.11
CA ARG A 64 -6.09 -6.22 -2.75
C ARG A 64 -6.72 -7.20 -1.76
N ASP A 65 -5.91 -7.91 -0.99
CA ASP A 65 -6.38 -8.88 0.00
C ASP A 65 -7.14 -8.20 1.15
N ALA A 66 -6.66 -7.05 1.62
CA ALA A 66 -7.35 -6.24 2.63
C ALA A 66 -8.73 -5.81 2.15
N ILE A 67 -8.81 -5.20 0.96
CA ILE A 67 -10.09 -4.74 0.36
C ILE A 67 -11.05 -5.92 0.21
N ARG A 68 -10.57 -7.06 -0.30
CA ARG A 68 -11.39 -8.26 -0.46
C ARG A 68 -11.99 -8.72 0.86
N LEU A 69 -11.17 -8.81 1.92
CA LEU A 69 -11.64 -9.22 3.25
C LEU A 69 -12.60 -8.20 3.86
N GLU A 70 -12.32 -6.91 3.73
CA GLU A 70 -13.19 -5.84 4.20
C GLU A 70 -14.56 -5.90 3.51
N CYS A 71 -14.61 -6.10 2.19
CA CYS A 71 -15.87 -6.28 1.48
C CYS A 71 -16.63 -7.53 1.95
N GLN A 72 -15.95 -8.67 2.13
CA GLN A 72 -16.59 -9.90 2.62
C GLN A 72 -17.17 -9.73 4.03
N ILE A 73 -16.42 -9.10 4.93
CA ILE A 73 -16.87 -8.77 6.29
C ILE A 73 -18.06 -7.81 6.23
N GLY A 74 -18.00 -6.76 5.41
CA GLY A 74 -19.08 -5.79 5.23
C GLY A 74 -20.36 -6.42 4.69
N VAL A 75 -20.26 -7.33 3.72
CA VAL A 75 -21.42 -8.09 3.22
C VAL A 75 -22.02 -8.97 4.31
N ALA A 76 -21.19 -9.70 5.07
CA ALA A 76 -21.64 -10.51 6.18
C ALA A 76 -22.34 -9.69 7.28
N GLU A 77 -21.83 -8.51 7.61
CA GLU A 77 -22.45 -7.58 8.56
C GLU A 77 -23.76 -7.01 8.03
N GLY A 78 -23.84 -6.72 6.73
CA GLY A 78 -25.06 -6.27 6.06
C GLY A 78 -26.17 -7.33 6.13
N LEU A 79 -25.85 -8.57 5.76
CA LEU A 79 -26.77 -9.71 5.81
C LEU A 79 -27.25 -9.98 7.25
N ALA A 80 -26.36 -9.90 8.23
CA ALA A 80 -26.73 -10.06 9.63
C ALA A 80 -27.77 -9.03 10.09
N LYS A 81 -27.68 -7.78 9.59
CA LYS A 81 -28.64 -6.72 9.91
C LYS A 81 -29.97 -6.89 9.17
N SER A 82 -29.95 -7.27 7.89
CA SER A 82 -31.17 -7.37 7.07
C SER A 82 -31.97 -8.65 7.33
N GLU A 83 -31.29 -9.79 7.47
CA GLU A 83 -31.91 -11.12 7.54
C GLU A 83 -31.94 -11.68 8.96
N LYS A 84 -31.36 -10.96 9.94
CA LYS A 84 -31.13 -11.43 11.33
C LYS A 84 -30.33 -12.74 11.39
N ARG A 85 -29.64 -13.10 10.30
CA ARG A 85 -28.81 -14.30 10.18
C ARG A 85 -27.34 -13.91 10.26
N TYR A 86 -26.73 -14.15 11.41
CA TYR A 86 -25.31 -13.89 11.59
C TYR A 86 -24.44 -14.83 10.74
N ALA A 87 -23.32 -14.29 10.26
CA ALA A 87 -22.26 -15.11 9.69
C ALA A 87 -21.69 -16.06 10.73
N ASP A 88 -21.07 -17.16 10.29
CA ASP A 88 -20.37 -18.09 11.17
C ASP A 88 -19.38 -17.30 12.08
N PRO A 89 -19.57 -17.31 13.41
CA PRO A 89 -18.73 -16.58 14.33
C PRO A 89 -17.24 -16.95 14.21
N VAL A 90 -16.94 -18.22 13.95
CA VAL A 90 -15.56 -18.69 13.82
C VAL A 90 -14.90 -18.08 12.58
N TRP A 91 -15.60 -18.11 11.45
CA TRP A 91 -15.15 -17.45 10.23
C TRP A 91 -14.97 -15.94 10.43
N TYR A 92 -15.94 -15.27 11.07
CA TYR A 92 -15.91 -13.81 11.25
C TYR A 92 -14.73 -13.35 12.10
N HIS A 93 -14.47 -14.03 13.22
CA HIS A 93 -13.30 -13.74 14.06
C HIS A 93 -11.99 -14.02 13.32
N ARG A 94 -11.92 -15.11 12.54
CA ARG A 94 -10.75 -15.44 11.71
C ARG A 94 -10.51 -14.36 10.63
N ALA A 95 -11.56 -13.92 9.96
CA ALA A 95 -11.49 -12.89 8.92
C ALA A 95 -11.00 -11.55 9.50
N LYS A 96 -11.54 -11.14 10.66
CA LYS A 96 -11.07 -9.94 11.36
C LYS A 96 -9.62 -10.05 11.82
N ALA A 97 -9.20 -11.20 12.33
CA ALA A 97 -7.81 -11.44 12.71
C ALA A 97 -6.88 -11.37 11.49
N ALA A 98 -7.25 -12.01 10.38
CA ALA A 98 -6.50 -11.96 9.13
C ALA A 98 -6.35 -10.52 8.62
N LEU A 99 -7.43 -9.73 8.62
CA LEU A 99 -7.41 -8.33 8.23
C LEU A 99 -6.46 -7.50 9.11
N LYS A 100 -6.47 -7.73 10.44
CA LYS A 100 -5.54 -7.08 11.37
C LYS A 100 -4.08 -7.38 11.01
N HIS A 101 -3.76 -8.63 10.70
CA HIS A 101 -2.39 -9.02 10.31
C HIS A 101 -1.97 -8.41 8.98
N ILE A 102 -2.84 -8.43 7.97
CA ILE A 102 -2.57 -7.79 6.67
C ILE A 102 -2.31 -6.29 6.85
N ASN A 103 -3.13 -5.60 7.63
CA ASN A 103 -2.93 -4.17 7.89
C ASN A 103 -1.64 -3.90 8.68
N ARG A 104 -1.24 -4.81 9.58
CA ARG A 104 0.05 -4.72 10.26
C ARG A 104 1.22 -4.90 9.29
N ASP A 105 1.12 -5.84 8.36
CA ASP A 105 2.16 -6.07 7.35
C ASP A 105 2.25 -4.91 6.34
N ARG A 106 1.13 -4.32 5.94
CA ARG A 106 1.12 -3.07 5.14
C ARG A 106 1.86 -1.95 5.84
N GLN A 107 1.63 -1.76 7.14
CA GLN A 107 2.34 -0.74 7.93
C GLN A 107 3.85 -1.01 7.98
N ARG A 108 4.25 -2.27 8.17
CA ARG A 108 5.67 -2.67 8.16
C ARG A 108 6.30 -2.40 6.79
N LEU A 109 5.59 -2.73 5.71
CA LEU A 109 6.05 -2.52 4.34
C LEU A 109 6.25 -1.04 4.02
N ILE A 110 5.34 -0.15 4.43
CA ILE A 110 5.49 1.30 4.23
C ILE A 110 6.77 1.82 4.90
N GLN A 111 7.05 1.38 6.13
CA GLN A 111 8.26 1.77 6.85
C GLN A 111 9.51 1.24 6.15
N HIS A 112 9.47 -0.01 5.69
CA HIS A 112 10.56 -0.64 4.95
C HIS A 112 10.86 0.08 3.62
N MET A 113 9.84 0.38 2.83
CA MET A 113 9.98 1.14 1.58
C MET A 113 10.54 2.53 1.83
N LYS A 114 10.19 3.18 2.94
CA LYS A 114 10.79 4.47 3.33
C LYS A 114 12.29 4.31 3.61
N ALA A 115 12.70 3.27 4.32
CA ALA A 115 14.11 2.98 4.58
C ALA A 115 14.89 2.72 3.27
N LEU A 116 14.36 1.86 2.39
CA LEU A 116 14.95 1.57 1.08
C LEU A 116 15.11 2.83 0.22
N ARG A 117 14.12 3.75 0.23
CA ARG A 117 14.23 5.03 -0.50
C ARG A 117 15.33 5.93 0.07
N VAL A 118 15.53 5.93 1.38
CA VAL A 118 16.61 6.69 2.04
C VAL A 118 17.97 6.09 1.69
N GLU A 119 18.10 4.76 1.73
CA GLU A 119 19.32 4.04 1.37
C GLU A 119 19.66 4.23 -0.12
N ALA A 120 18.68 4.11 -1.01
CA ALA A 120 18.86 4.36 -2.44
C ALA A 120 19.34 5.80 -2.71
N ARG A 121 18.85 6.79 -1.95
CA ARG A 121 19.32 8.18 -2.04
C ARG A 121 20.75 8.33 -1.55
N ARG A 122 21.10 7.73 -0.40
CA ARG A 122 22.46 7.75 0.16
C ARG A 122 23.48 7.11 -0.78
N ASN A 123 23.08 6.07 -1.50
CA ASN A 123 23.91 5.35 -2.45
C ASN A 123 23.87 5.94 -3.86
N CYS A 124 23.12 7.02 -4.09
CA CYS A 124 23.01 7.63 -5.41
C CYS A 124 24.31 8.38 -5.76
N PRO A 125 25.01 8.01 -6.85
CA PRO A 125 26.29 8.63 -7.21
C PRO A 125 26.21 10.14 -7.42
N VAL A 126 25.07 10.65 -7.91
CA VAL A 126 24.84 12.09 -8.10
C VAL A 126 24.82 12.83 -6.76
N TRP A 127 24.15 12.26 -5.75
CA TRP A 127 24.10 12.84 -4.41
C TRP A 127 25.47 12.79 -3.74
N GLN A 128 26.18 11.66 -3.83
CA GLN A 128 27.53 11.54 -3.31
C GLN A 128 28.52 12.51 -3.99
N ALA A 129 28.43 12.65 -5.31
CA ALA A 129 29.27 13.58 -6.07
C ALA A 129 28.98 15.03 -5.68
N ARG A 130 27.69 15.39 -5.50
CA ARG A 130 27.27 16.70 -5.02
C ARG A 130 27.81 16.98 -3.63
N ASP A 131 27.64 16.07 -2.67
CA ASP A 131 28.11 16.24 -1.30
C ASP A 131 29.64 16.40 -1.25
N LYS A 132 30.36 15.59 -2.04
CA LYS A 132 31.82 15.72 -2.19
C LYS A 132 32.25 17.05 -2.80
N ALA A 133 31.50 17.58 -3.77
CA ALA A 133 31.75 18.89 -4.37
C ALA A 133 31.50 20.04 -3.37
N ILE A 134 30.43 19.96 -2.59
CA ILE A 134 30.12 20.92 -1.52
C ILE A 134 31.24 20.92 -0.48
N LEU A 135 31.67 19.76 0.00
CA LEU A 135 32.77 19.65 0.97
C LEU A 135 34.08 20.25 0.42
N ARG A 136 34.38 20.04 -0.86
CA ARG A 136 35.54 20.65 -1.50
C ARG A 136 35.47 22.18 -1.51
N GLU A 137 34.30 22.73 -1.83
CA GLU A 137 34.09 24.19 -1.88
C GLU A 137 34.06 24.82 -0.48
N LEU A 138 33.54 24.10 0.52
CA LEU A 138 33.64 24.53 1.91
C LEU A 138 35.10 24.53 2.37
N ASN A 139 35.86 23.47 2.08
CA ASN A 139 37.27 23.40 2.43
C ASN A 139 38.13 24.48 1.75
N SER A 140 37.75 24.99 0.58
CA SER A 140 38.51 26.07 -0.09
C SER A 140 38.23 27.45 0.51
N ARG A 141 37.08 27.63 1.18
CA ARG A 141 36.62 28.93 1.71
C ARG A 141 36.73 29.04 3.22
N VAL A 142 36.64 27.93 3.94
CA VAL A 142 36.63 27.90 5.40
C VAL A 142 38.07 27.69 5.91
N PRO A 143 38.55 28.54 6.85
CA PRO A 143 39.81 28.29 7.55
C PRO A 143 39.82 26.91 8.20
N LYS A 144 40.93 26.19 8.08
CA LYS A 144 41.06 24.81 8.56
C LYS A 144 40.68 24.65 10.04
N GLU A 145 41.03 25.63 10.87
CA GLU A 145 40.72 25.59 12.32
C GLU A 145 39.22 25.58 12.61
N LEU A 146 38.43 26.36 11.87
CA LEU A 146 36.97 26.37 12.01
C LEU A 146 36.35 25.09 11.49
N PHE A 147 36.89 24.53 10.41
CA PHE A 147 36.44 23.23 9.90
C PHE A 147 36.70 22.12 10.93
N ASP A 148 37.91 22.04 11.48
CA ASP A 148 38.29 21.04 12.48
C ASP A 148 37.49 21.20 13.79
N GLU A 149 37.16 22.44 14.19
CA GLU A 149 36.29 22.71 15.33
C GLU A 149 34.85 22.25 15.08
N CYS A 150 34.28 22.51 13.90
CA CYS A 150 32.98 21.98 13.52
C CYS A 150 32.96 20.45 13.48
N VAL A 151 34.03 19.81 12.99
CA VAL A 151 34.15 18.34 12.98
C VAL A 151 34.17 17.79 14.41
N ARG A 152 34.99 18.37 15.31
CA ARG A 152 35.02 17.95 16.73
C ARG A 152 33.67 18.09 17.41
N ALA A 153 32.97 19.20 17.19
CA ALA A 153 31.64 19.42 17.76
C ALA A 153 30.63 18.34 17.30
N VAL A 154 30.68 17.95 16.03
CA VAL A 154 29.83 16.88 15.48
C VAL A 154 30.24 15.51 16.00
N ASP A 155 31.54 15.22 16.10
CA ASP A 155 32.05 13.95 16.61
C ASP A 155 31.71 13.75 18.10
N GLU A 156 31.70 14.82 18.89
CA GLU A 156 31.20 14.84 20.28
C GLU A 156 29.68 14.61 20.34
N GLU A 157 28.89 15.27 19.49
CA GLU A 157 27.43 15.09 19.41
C GLU A 157 27.05 13.66 19.01
N LEU A 158 27.79 13.06 18.07
CA LEU A 158 27.57 11.69 17.61
C LEU A 158 28.21 10.63 18.51
N GLY A 159 28.99 11.03 19.53
CA GLY A 159 29.65 10.13 20.47
C GLY A 159 30.73 9.24 19.83
N VAL A 160 31.32 9.71 18.73
CA VAL A 160 32.39 9.00 17.98
C VAL A 160 33.74 9.15 18.69
N ILE A 161 33.90 10.23 19.46
CA ILE A 161 35.03 10.46 20.35
C ILE A 161 34.52 10.33 21.79
N ARG A 162 35.00 9.31 22.50
CA ARG A 162 34.90 9.16 23.96
C ARG A 162 36.29 9.22 24.58
#